data_AF-A0A9E0C865-F1
#
_entry.id   AF-A0A9E0C865-F1
#
_cell.length_a   1.000
_cell.length_b   1.000
_cell.length_c   1.000
_cell.angle_alpha   90.00
_cell.angle_beta   90.00
_cell.angle_gamma   90.00
#
_symmetry.space_group_name_H-M   'P 1'
#
loop_
_entity.id
_entity.type
_entity.pdbx_description
1 polymer ?
#
loop_
_entity_poly.entity_id
_entity_poly.type
_entity_poly.pdbx_seq_one_letter_code
_entity_poly.pdbx_strand_id
1 'polypeptide(L)'
;MTKKPQTAEQTSTGFLSKEPAVALREMIRITKGLCDMADQETQALVTNNMLPFAFLQMEKEKLVERYQVVAEEFRRRLEDFRKADPALIKQLEKLQHDLREKSVSNNAMVEQIRKRSLATTMESLFVAQELGQRVEWPQAANGHTSTNGAGG
;
A
#
# COMPACT_ATOMS: atom_id res chain seq x y z
N MET A 1 27.38 52.94 26.18
CA MET A 1 26.15 52.81 25.38
C MET A 1 25.95 51.34 25.03
N THR A 2 24.95 50.78 25.71
CA THR A 2 24.25 49.49 25.60
C THR A 2 24.60 48.53 24.44
N LYS A 3 25.23 47.41 24.80
CA LYS A 3 25.14 46.12 24.11
C LYS A 3 23.66 45.69 24.05
N LYS A 4 23.11 45.49 22.85
CA LYS A 4 21.84 44.75 22.70
C LYS A 4 22.13 43.24 22.63
N PRO A 5 21.46 42.42 23.45
CA PRO A 5 21.63 40.97 23.42
C PRO A 5 20.80 40.33 22.30
N GLN A 6 21.36 39.22 21.82
CA GLN A 6 20.84 38.16 20.97
C GLN A 6 19.30 38.00 20.98
N THR A 7 18.67 38.07 19.80
CA THR A 7 17.39 37.42 19.55
C THR A 7 17.69 36.04 18.99
N ALA A 8 17.58 35.04 19.86
CA ALA A 8 17.58 33.64 19.47
C ALA A 8 16.36 33.38 18.58
N GLU A 9 16.57 33.30 17.28
CA GLU A 9 15.61 32.65 16.39
C GLU A 9 15.62 31.16 16.71
N GLN A 10 14.64 30.78 17.51
CA GLN A 10 14.33 29.43 17.91
C GLN A 10 14.23 28.52 16.68
N THR A 11 15.20 27.62 16.57
CA THR A 11 15.13 26.37 15.82
C THR A 11 13.89 25.58 16.24
N SER A 12 12.77 25.77 15.54
CA SER A 12 11.72 24.76 15.50
C SER A 12 12.01 23.80 14.38
N THR A 13 12.76 22.75 14.71
CA THR A 13 12.87 21.52 13.92
C THR A 13 11.58 20.71 14.07
N GLY A 14 10.43 21.31 13.75
CA GLY A 14 9.11 20.69 13.71
C GLY A 14 8.61 20.63 12.27
N PHE A 15 7.91 19.56 11.89
CA PHE A 15 7.35 19.41 10.54
C PHE A 15 6.05 20.20 10.38
N LEU A 16 5.38 20.53 11.49
CA LEU A 16 4.23 21.43 11.51
C LEU A 16 4.65 22.86 11.81
N SER A 17 3.91 23.80 11.22
CA SER A 17 4.06 25.21 11.57
C SER A 17 3.77 25.48 13.06
N LYS A 18 4.40 26.53 13.61
CA LYS A 18 4.14 26.97 15.01
C LYS A 18 2.72 27.51 15.18
N GLU A 19 2.13 28.06 14.12
CA GLU A 19 0.78 28.62 14.15
C GLU A 19 -0.28 27.50 14.01
N PRO A 20 -1.19 27.31 14.98
CA PRO A 20 -2.15 26.19 14.98
C PRO A 20 -3.05 26.13 13.75
N ALA A 21 -3.50 27.29 13.24
CA ALA A 21 -4.36 27.34 12.05
C ALA A 21 -3.62 26.94 10.76
N VAL A 22 -2.32 27.26 10.66
CA VAL A 22 -1.49 26.84 9.52
C VAL A 22 -1.16 25.36 9.62
N ALA A 23 -0.77 24.89 10.81
CA ALA A 23 -0.51 23.48 11.06
C ALA A 23 -1.73 22.58 10.79
N LEU A 24 -2.94 23.00 11.19
CA LEU A 24 -4.17 22.25 10.85
C LEU A 24 -4.41 22.17 9.34
N ARG A 25 -4.16 23.25 8.60
CA ARG A 25 -4.28 23.23 7.13
C ARG A 25 -3.24 22.32 6.48
N GLU A 26 -2.03 22.26 7.03
CA GLU A 26 -0.99 21.31 6.60
C GLU A 26 -1.42 19.86 6.85
N MET A 27 -1.98 19.56 8.02
CA MET A 27 -2.55 18.25 8.32
C MET A 27 -3.68 17.87 7.36
N ILE A 28 -4.65 18.77 7.16
CA ILE A 28 -5.76 18.59 6.23
C ILE A 28 -5.24 18.27 4.83
N ARG A 29 -4.21 19.00 4.36
CA ARG A 29 -3.61 18.77 3.04
C ARG A 29 -2.97 17.38 2.93
N ILE A 30 -2.23 16.95 3.96
CA ILE A 30 -1.59 15.63 3.98
C ILE A 30 -2.66 14.53 4.02
N THR A 31 -3.66 14.64 4.90
CA THR A 31 -4.75 13.67 5.01
C THR A 31 -5.57 13.59 3.72
N LYS A 32 -5.83 14.72 3.06
CA LYS A 32 -6.48 14.74 1.75
C LYS A 32 -5.64 14.00 0.70
N GLY A 33 -4.32 14.22 0.67
CA GLY A 33 -3.43 13.48 -0.22
C GLY A 33 -3.48 11.96 0.01
N LEU A 34 -3.59 11.52 1.26
CA LEU A 34 -3.78 10.10 1.58
C LEU A 34 -5.14 9.56 1.11
N CYS A 35 -6.21 10.36 1.22
CA CYS A 35 -7.52 9.99 0.66
C CYS A 35 -7.47 9.86 -0.86
N ASP A 36 -6.85 10.82 -1.54
CA ASP A 36 -6.71 10.82 -2.99
C ASP A 36 -5.91 9.59 -3.47
N MET A 37 -4.84 9.24 -2.75
CA MET A 37 -4.08 8.00 -3.00
C MET A 37 -4.94 6.75 -2.77
N ALA A 38 -5.76 6.70 -1.72
CA ALA A 38 -6.64 5.56 -1.48
C ALA A 38 -7.70 5.40 -2.60
N ASP A 39 -8.16 6.50 -3.19
CA ASP A 39 -9.06 6.46 -4.35
C ASP A 39 -8.34 5.97 -5.62
N GLN A 40 -7.10 6.41 -5.84
CA GLN A 40 -6.27 5.92 -6.95
C GLN A 40 -5.94 4.42 -6.81
N GLU A 41 -5.66 3.96 -5.58
CA GLU A 41 -5.49 2.54 -5.27
C GLU A 41 -6.75 1.75 -5.59
N THR A 42 -7.93 2.24 -5.18
CA THR A 42 -9.22 1.61 -5.51
C THR A 42 -9.32 1.42 -7.02
N GLN A 43 -9.04 2.47 -7.80
CA GLN A 43 -9.13 2.42 -9.26
C GLN A 43 -8.12 1.42 -9.86
N ALA A 44 -6.89 1.38 -9.35
CA ALA A 44 -5.87 0.45 -9.81
C ALA A 44 -6.24 -1.01 -9.49
N LEU A 45 -6.82 -1.27 -8.31
CA LEU A 45 -7.29 -2.59 -7.91
C LEU A 45 -8.49 -3.06 -8.75
N VAL A 46 -9.47 -2.17 -9.00
CA VAL A 46 -10.65 -2.48 -9.84
C VAL A 46 -10.24 -2.78 -11.29
N THR A 47 -9.27 -2.05 -11.82
CA THR A 47 -8.75 -2.26 -13.19
C THR A 47 -7.71 -3.38 -13.27
N ASN A 48 -7.38 -4.03 -12.15
CA ASN A 48 -6.34 -5.06 -12.02
C ASN A 48 -4.98 -4.63 -12.57
N ASN A 49 -4.68 -3.31 -12.54
CA ASN A 49 -3.44 -2.76 -13.06
C ASN A 49 -2.40 -2.67 -11.95
N MET A 50 -1.59 -3.73 -11.81
CA MET A 50 -0.66 -3.88 -10.69
C MET A 50 0.56 -2.97 -10.77
N LEU A 51 0.94 -2.50 -11.96
CA LEU A 51 2.11 -1.64 -12.13
C LEU A 51 1.88 -0.22 -11.55
N PRO A 52 0.80 0.51 -11.92
CA PRO A 52 0.42 1.74 -11.23
C PRO A 52 0.15 1.54 -9.75
N PHE A 53 -0.46 0.42 -9.36
CA PHE A 53 -0.68 0.12 -7.95
C PHE A 53 0.64 0.06 -7.17
N ALA A 54 1.68 -0.58 -7.71
CA ALA A 54 3.00 -0.64 -7.06
C ALA A 54 3.66 0.74 -6.93
N PHE A 55 3.58 1.59 -7.96
CA PHE A 55 4.08 2.96 -7.88
C PHE A 55 3.33 3.78 -6.82
N LEU A 56 1.99 3.65 -6.77
CA LEU A 56 1.17 4.30 -5.76
C LEU A 56 1.55 3.88 -4.34
N GLN A 57 1.90 2.60 -4.10
CA GLN A 57 2.37 2.15 -2.79
C GLN A 57 3.67 2.86 -2.37
N MET A 58 4.64 3.02 -3.28
CA MET A 58 5.90 3.70 -2.98
C MET A 58 5.69 5.18 -2.63
N GLU A 59 4.78 5.86 -3.33
CA GLU A 59 4.45 7.26 -3.03
C GLU A 59 3.66 7.40 -1.73
N LYS A 60 2.73 6.45 -1.48
CA LYS A 60 1.94 6.40 -0.25
C LYS A 60 2.80 6.18 0.97
N GLU A 61 3.82 5.34 0.91
CA GLU A 61 4.74 5.09 2.03
C GLU A 61 5.38 6.40 2.52
N LYS A 62 5.93 7.21 1.61
CA LYS A 62 6.51 8.53 1.93
C LYS A 62 5.50 9.48 2.54
N LEU A 63 4.26 9.48 2.03
CA LEU A 63 3.21 10.36 2.54
C LEU A 63 2.70 9.91 3.92
N VAL A 64 2.65 8.60 4.16
CA VAL A 64 2.28 7.99 5.46
C VAL A 64 3.34 8.30 6.50
N GLU A 65 4.63 8.17 6.19
CA GLU A 65 5.73 8.57 7.10
C GLU A 65 5.58 10.02 7.53
N ARG A 66 5.37 10.92 6.55
CA ARG A 66 5.15 12.35 6.83
C ARG A 66 3.90 12.57 7.69
N TYR A 67 2.80 11.88 7.39
CA TYR A 67 1.57 11.97 8.18
C TYR A 67 1.79 11.49 9.62
N GLN A 68 2.54 10.40 9.84
CA GLN A 68 2.80 9.88 11.18
C GLN A 68 3.57 10.88 12.03
N VAL A 69 4.64 11.47 11.49
CA VAL A 69 5.44 12.49 12.17
C VAL A 69 4.57 13.70 12.52
N VAL A 70 3.80 14.19 11.56
CA VAL A 70 2.90 15.34 11.74
C VAL A 70 1.79 15.04 12.77
N ALA A 71 1.21 13.83 12.74
CA ALA A 71 0.18 13.41 13.67
C ALA A 71 0.73 13.22 15.09
N GLU A 72 1.99 12.82 15.23
CA GLU A 72 2.66 12.76 16.53
C GLU A 72 2.93 14.17 17.08
N GLU A 73 3.41 15.08 16.24
CA GLU A 73 3.63 16.47 16.64
C GLU A 73 2.31 17.15 17.05
N PHE A 74 1.23 16.92 16.31
CA PHE A 74 -0.11 17.39 16.66
C PHE A 74 -0.55 16.89 18.04
N ARG A 75 -0.37 15.60 18.33
CA ARG A 75 -0.70 15.00 19.64
C ARG A 75 0.11 15.61 20.78
N ARG A 76 1.41 15.88 20.56
CA ARG A 76 2.28 16.54 21.56
C ARG A 76 1.85 17.97 21.85
N ARG A 77 1.24 18.66 20.88
CA ARG A 77 0.83 20.07 20.95
C ARG A 77 -0.69 20.26 21.05
N LEU A 78 -1.42 19.24 21.50
CA LEU A 78 -2.89 19.22 21.46
C LEU A 78 -3.56 20.45 22.11
N GLU A 79 -2.98 20.96 23.19
CA GLU A 79 -3.48 22.16 23.89
C GLU A 79 -3.39 23.43 23.03
N ASP A 80 -2.39 23.53 22.14
CA ASP A 80 -2.25 24.66 21.21
C ASP A 80 -3.38 24.67 20.18
N PHE A 81 -3.91 23.50 19.85
CA PHE A 81 -4.98 23.31 18.87
C PHE A 81 -6.39 23.40 19.45
N ARG A 82 -6.57 23.34 20.78
CA ARG A 82 -7.89 23.50 21.42
C ARG A 82 -8.57 24.84 21.12
N LYS A 83 -7.77 25.89 20.89
CA LYS A 83 -8.26 27.23 20.55
C LYS A 83 -8.30 27.49 19.05
N ALA A 84 -7.95 26.49 18.23
CA ALA A 84 -7.97 26.64 16.79
C ALA A 84 -9.41 26.63 16.25
N ASP A 85 -9.55 27.01 14.99
CA ASP A 85 -10.84 27.09 14.31
C ASP A 85 -11.58 25.73 14.35
N PRO A 86 -12.76 25.64 15.00
CA PRO A 86 -13.55 24.42 15.06
C PRO A 86 -13.92 23.85 13.68
N ALA A 87 -14.04 24.70 12.65
CA ALA A 87 -14.33 24.27 11.29
C ALA A 87 -13.17 23.43 10.71
N LEU A 88 -11.93 23.84 10.96
CA LEU A 88 -10.73 23.10 10.52
C LEU A 88 -10.61 21.75 11.23
N ILE A 89 -10.90 21.72 12.54
CA ILE A 89 -10.87 20.48 13.33
C ILE A 89 -11.92 19.50 12.78
N LYS A 90 -13.16 19.95 12.58
CA LYS A 90 -14.24 19.12 12.02
C LYS A 90 -13.91 18.61 10.62
N GLN A 91 -13.28 19.44 9.79
CA GLN A 91 -12.82 19.03 8.47
C GLN A 91 -11.75 17.93 8.54
N LEU A 92 -10.78 18.08 9.45
CA LEU A 92 -9.73 17.10 9.67
C LEU A 92 -10.32 15.76 10.16
N GLU A 93 -11.25 15.79 11.13
CA GLU A 93 -11.94 14.61 11.63
C GLU A 93 -12.69 13.87 10.52
N LYS A 94 -13.43 14.61 9.68
CA LYS A 94 -14.12 14.03 8.53
C LYS A 94 -13.13 13.34 7.57
N LEU A 95 -12.04 14.01 7.23
CA LEU A 95 -11.03 13.43 6.33
C LEU A 95 -10.38 12.19 6.93
N GLN A 96 -10.13 12.17 8.24
CA GLN A 96 -9.58 10.99 8.93
C GLN A 96 -10.57 9.82 8.94
N HIS A 97 -11.87 10.10 9.08
CA HIS A 97 -12.93 9.10 8.94
C HIS A 97 -12.97 8.53 7.52
N ASP A 98 -13.04 9.40 6.51
CA ASP A 98 -13.07 9.02 5.10
C ASP A 98 -11.83 8.19 4.73
N LEU A 99 -10.63 8.59 5.20
CA LEU A 99 -9.40 7.85 4.99
C LEU A 99 -9.45 6.44 5.58
N ARG A 100 -10.02 6.29 6.78
CA ARG A 100 -10.18 4.99 7.43
C ARG A 100 -11.07 4.07 6.61
N GLU A 101 -12.23 4.55 6.19
CA GLU A 101 -13.18 3.75 5.40
C GLU A 101 -12.56 3.30 4.07
N LYS A 102 -11.92 4.21 3.34
CA LYS A 102 -11.24 3.90 2.08
C LYS A 102 -10.13 2.87 2.28
N SER A 103 -9.32 3.04 3.32
CA SER A 103 -8.22 2.11 3.63
C SER A 103 -8.73 0.70 3.98
N VAL A 104 -9.81 0.60 4.76
CA VAL A 104 -10.45 -0.68 5.08
C VAL A 104 -10.97 -1.36 3.81
N SER A 105 -11.62 -0.59 2.93
CA SER A 105 -12.13 -1.11 1.66
C SER A 105 -10.99 -1.62 0.75
N ASN A 106 -9.91 -0.86 0.61
CA ASN A 106 -8.74 -1.26 -0.18
C ASN A 106 -8.11 -2.55 0.34
N ASN A 107 -7.93 -2.66 1.65
CA ASN A 107 -7.39 -3.87 2.27
C ASN A 107 -8.29 -5.09 2.03
N ALA A 108 -9.61 -4.92 2.07
CA ALA A 108 -10.55 -5.99 1.76
C ALA A 108 -10.45 -6.43 0.28
N MET A 109 -10.31 -5.50 -0.66
CA MET A 109 -10.11 -5.79 -2.08
C MET A 109 -8.80 -6.56 -2.33
N VAL A 110 -7.69 -6.12 -1.72
CA VAL A 110 -6.40 -6.80 -1.81
C VAL A 110 -6.50 -8.23 -1.29
N GLU A 111 -7.16 -8.45 -0.16
CA GLU A 111 -7.34 -9.78 0.41
C GLU A 111 -8.19 -10.69 -0.49
N GLN A 112 -9.22 -10.15 -1.15
CA GLN A 112 -10.01 -10.89 -2.14
C GLN A 112 -9.17 -11.29 -3.36
N ILE A 113 -8.36 -10.37 -3.89
CA ILE A 113 -7.45 -10.66 -5.01
C ILE A 113 -6.47 -11.76 -4.61
N ARG A 114 -5.87 -11.67 -3.43
CA ARG A 114 -4.94 -12.68 -2.89
C ARG A 114 -5.59 -14.07 -2.81
N LYS A 115 -6.82 -14.17 -2.27
CA LYS A 115 -7.56 -15.44 -2.18
C LYS A 115 -7.83 -16.06 -3.55
N ARG A 116 -8.24 -15.24 -4.53
CA ARG A 116 -8.48 -15.71 -5.92
C ARG A 116 -7.19 -16.22 -6.55
N SER A 117 -6.09 -15.47 -6.44
CA SER A 117 -4.80 -15.89 -6.99
C SER A 117 -4.29 -17.20 -6.37
N LEU A 118 -4.48 -17.40 -5.07
CA LEU A 118 -4.15 -18.65 -4.39
C LEU A 118 -4.95 -19.83 -4.96
N ALA A 119 -6.28 -19.67 -5.08
CA ALA A 119 -7.16 -20.71 -5.62
C ALA A 119 -6.78 -21.07 -7.07
N THR A 120 -6.55 -20.08 -7.94
CA THR A 120 -6.12 -20.31 -9.32
C THR A 120 -4.78 -21.03 -9.39
N THR A 121 -3.84 -20.72 -8.50
CA THR A 121 -2.53 -21.39 -8.44
C THR A 121 -2.69 -22.85 -8.04
N MET A 122 -3.50 -23.12 -7.01
CA MET A 122 -3.79 -24.49 -6.56
C MET A 122 -4.47 -25.32 -7.65
N GLU A 123 -5.47 -24.76 -8.33
CA GLU A 123 -6.16 -25.40 -9.45
C GLU A 123 -5.19 -25.69 -10.61
N SER A 124 -4.33 -24.73 -10.96
CA SER A 124 -3.33 -24.91 -12.02
C SER A 124 -2.33 -26.02 -11.68
N LEU A 125 -1.89 -26.11 -10.42
CA LEU A 125 -1.01 -27.19 -9.96
C LEU A 125 -1.71 -28.55 -10.00
N PHE A 126 -2.98 -28.61 -9.61
CA PHE A 126 -3.77 -29.84 -9.66
C PHE A 126 -3.96 -30.32 -11.11
N VAL A 127 -4.33 -29.42 -12.02
CA VAL A 127 -4.45 -29.73 -13.45
C VAL A 127 -3.12 -30.18 -14.04
N ALA A 128 -2.01 -29.51 -13.70
CA ALA A 128 -0.69 -29.93 -14.15
C ALA A 128 -0.31 -31.33 -13.62
N GLN A 129 -0.68 -31.67 -12.39
CA GLN A 129 -0.48 -33.00 -11.81
C GLN A 129 -1.33 -34.06 -12.50
N GLU A 130 -2.62 -33.81 -12.75
CA GLU A 130 -3.50 -34.72 -13.48
C GLU A 130 -3.00 -34.96 -14.91
N LEU A 131 -2.56 -33.91 -15.61
CA LEU A 131 -1.98 -34.04 -16.94
C LEU A 131 -0.67 -34.84 -16.89
N GLY A 132 0.19 -34.61 -15.90
CA GLY A 132 1.42 -35.37 -15.70
C GLY A 132 1.18 -36.86 -15.38
N GLN A 133 0.10 -37.20 -14.67
CA GLN A 133 -0.30 -38.59 -14.42
C GLN A 133 -0.92 -39.29 -15.63
N ARG A 134 -1.55 -38.54 -16.55
CA ARG A 134 -2.14 -39.09 -17.78
C ARG A 134 -1.12 -39.33 -18.90
N VAL A 135 0.09 -38.80 -18.79
CA VAL A 135 1.20 -39.14 -19.69
C VAL A 135 1.83 -40.45 -19.23
N GLU A 136 1.17 -41.57 -19.51
CA GLU A 136 1.89 -42.84 -19.63
C GLU A 136 2.84 -42.70 -20.82
N TRP A 137 4.14 -42.57 -20.55
CA TRP A 137 5.15 -42.68 -21.58
C TRP A 137 4.96 -44.02 -22.29
N PRO A 138 4.88 -44.08 -23.63
CA PRO A 138 4.76 -45.35 -24.32
C PRO A 138 5.96 -46.20 -23.90
N GLN A 139 5.69 -47.32 -23.20
CA GLN A 139 6.70 -48.33 -22.92
C GLN A 139 7.37 -48.65 -24.25
N ALA A 140 8.70 -48.49 -24.30
CA ALA A 140 9.50 -48.93 -25.43
C ALA A 140 9.18 -50.40 -25.69
N ALA A 141 8.36 -50.64 -26.71
CA ALA A 141 7.94 -51.97 -27.09
C ALA A 141 9.18 -52.76 -27.54
N ASN A 142 9.39 -53.88 -26.87
CA ASN A 142 10.36 -54.93 -27.14
C ASN A 142 10.68 -55.12 -28.63
N GLY A 143 11.94 -54.84 -29.01
CA GLY A 143 12.57 -55.37 -30.22
C GLY A 143 13.38 -56.63 -29.89
N HIS A 144 12.73 -57.69 -29.43
CA HIS A 144 13.30 -59.03 -29.38
C HIS A 144 13.14 -59.66 -30.78
N THR A 145 14.15 -59.53 -31.64
CA THR A 145 14.26 -60.36 -32.84
C THR A 145 15.53 -61.19 -32.75
N SER A 146 15.32 -62.42 -32.32
CA SER A 146 16.19 -63.58 -32.54
C SER A 146 16.66 -63.61 -34.00
N THR A 147 17.98 -63.58 -34.22
CA THR A 147 18.56 -63.93 -35.52
C THR A 147 19.28 -65.25 -35.35
N ASN A 148 18.66 -66.31 -35.88
CA ASN A 148 19.20 -67.66 -35.94
C ASN A 148 19.20 -68.06 -37.42
N GLY A 149 20.36 -68.44 -37.96
CA GLY A 149 20.47 -69.34 -39.12
C GLY A 149 20.84 -68.80 -40.50
N ALA A 150 22.11 -69.06 -40.88
CA ALA A 150 22.58 -69.74 -42.10
C ALA A 150 22.50 -69.09 -43.52
N GLY A 151 23.65 -69.10 -44.20
CA GLY A 151 23.75 -69.31 -45.66
C GLY A 151 24.71 -68.39 -46.41
N GLY A 152 25.90 -68.90 -46.79
CA GLY A 152 26.84 -68.25 -47.70
C GLY A 152 28.27 -68.75 -47.52
#